data_AF-A0A556AS77-F1
#
_entry.id   AF-A0A556AS77-F1
#
_cell.length_a   1.000
_cell.length_b   1.000
_cell.length_c   1.000
_cell.angle_alpha   90.00
_cell.angle_beta   90.00
_cell.angle_gamma   90.00
#
_symmetry.space_group_name_H-M   'P 1'
#
loop_
_entity.id
_entity.type
_entity.pdbx_description
1 polymer ?
#
loop_
_entity_poly.entity_id
_entity_poly.type
_entity_poly.pdbx_seq_one_letter_code
_entity_poly.pdbx_strand_id
1 'polypeptide(L)'
;MRKRWCILSIAGLLAASPAMAATEIQFWHSMEGALGERVNDIVEAFNKSQSDYQVRAIYKGNYGESMNAGIAAFRAGNAPDILQVFEVGTATMMYAKGAIQPVQEMSEKVGDPIDPKDFIGAVAGYYASADGKLVSMPFNSSTPVFYYNKDAFKKAGLDPDDPPKTWQAVADAGQKLKAAGQECGFTTSWPSWVQLETFSAWHNVPYATEANGFGGLDARLAVDSDLHVRHMENLAKLSKEGIFVYGGRGDQPNALFTSGRCAMIMGSSGMRANIIKNANFEFGISTLPYYEDVEGAPQNSIIGGASLWVFANKPEANYQGVTRFFKFIASPEVAARWHQQTGYVPVTKAAYEETRKSGFYEQNPGTEVAVEQLDVETTDQSRGVRLGYLPQIREIEDAEMERIFSGQVQAKAGLANVVARGNELLQRFEKSVK
;
A
#
# COMPACT_ATOMS: atom_id res chain seq x y z
N MET A 1 83.35 40.13 -0.84
CA MET A 1 82.00 40.64 -0.53
C MET A 1 80.97 39.81 -1.29
N ARG A 2 80.22 38.95 -0.59
CA ARG A 2 79.13 38.14 -1.16
C ARG A 2 77.85 39.00 -1.23
N LYS A 3 77.24 39.15 -2.40
CA LYS A 3 75.89 39.74 -2.55
C LYS A 3 74.85 38.64 -2.75
N ARG A 4 73.80 38.69 -1.92
CA ARG A 4 72.65 37.80 -1.87
C ARG A 4 71.51 38.31 -2.79
N TRP A 5 70.96 37.41 -3.59
CA TRP A 5 69.54 37.05 -3.81
C TRP A 5 68.45 38.12 -3.80
N CYS A 6 67.55 38.06 -4.81
CA CYS A 6 66.09 38.03 -4.63
C CYS A 6 65.41 37.60 -5.93
N ILE A 7 64.92 36.35 -5.99
CA ILE A 7 63.97 35.87 -7.00
C ILE A 7 62.57 36.12 -6.43
N LEU A 8 61.75 36.94 -7.11
CA LEU A 8 60.33 37.09 -6.80
C LEU A 8 59.57 35.89 -7.37
N SER A 9 59.01 35.05 -6.49
CA SER A 9 58.01 34.05 -6.84
C SER A 9 56.62 34.69 -6.76
N ILE A 10 55.95 34.84 -7.89
CA ILE A 10 54.52 35.20 -7.95
C ILE A 10 53.72 33.94 -7.64
N ALA A 11 53.15 33.88 -6.43
CA ALA A 11 52.19 32.84 -6.05
C ALA A 11 50.80 33.22 -6.59
N GLY A 12 50.29 32.46 -7.56
CA GLY A 12 48.91 32.57 -8.00
C GLY A 12 47.96 32.04 -6.95
N LEU A 13 47.09 32.90 -6.40
CA LEU A 13 45.92 32.46 -5.63
C LEU A 13 44.92 31.82 -6.61
N LEU A 14 44.85 30.49 -6.60
CA LEU A 14 43.67 29.77 -7.08
C LEU A 14 42.54 30.00 -6.08
N ALA A 15 41.55 30.82 -6.48
CA ALA A 15 40.28 30.90 -5.77
C ALA A 15 39.55 29.57 -5.92
N ALA A 16 39.60 28.72 -4.89
CA ALA A 16 38.74 27.56 -4.80
C ALA A 16 37.32 28.06 -4.47
N SER A 17 36.41 28.02 -5.44
CA SER A 17 34.98 28.18 -5.17
C SER A 17 34.55 27.08 -4.19
N PRO A 18 33.79 27.39 -3.13
CA PRO A 18 33.25 26.36 -2.25
C PRO A 18 32.34 25.46 -3.07
N ALA A 19 32.68 24.17 -3.17
CA ALA A 19 31.73 23.18 -3.67
C ALA A 19 30.56 23.15 -2.69
N MET A 20 29.39 23.66 -3.10
CA MET A 20 28.18 23.50 -2.31
C MET A 20 27.85 22.00 -2.26
N ALA A 21 27.93 21.41 -1.07
CA ALA A 21 27.53 20.03 -0.87
C ALA A 21 26.03 19.89 -1.17
N ALA A 22 25.66 18.83 -1.90
CA ALA A 22 24.26 18.53 -2.18
C ALA A 22 23.46 18.40 -0.87
N THR A 23 22.24 18.95 -0.85
CA THR A 23 21.35 18.84 0.32
C THR A 23 20.86 17.40 0.43
N GLU A 24 21.18 16.73 1.52
CA GLU A 24 20.75 15.36 1.77
C GLU A 24 19.26 15.32 2.19
N ILE A 25 18.50 14.41 1.58
CA ILE A 25 17.09 14.13 1.87
C ILE A 25 16.98 12.68 2.34
N GLN A 26 16.61 12.47 3.60
CA GLN A 26 16.40 11.13 4.15
C GLN A 26 15.00 10.61 3.85
N PHE A 27 14.92 9.47 3.17
CA PHE A 27 13.68 8.79 2.83
C PHE A 27 13.62 7.41 3.47
N TRP A 28 12.75 7.25 4.48
CA TRP A 28 12.51 5.95 5.13
C TRP A 28 11.33 5.23 4.46
N HIS A 29 11.53 3.97 4.07
CA HIS A 29 10.54 3.17 3.34
C HIS A 29 10.43 1.73 3.84
N SER A 30 9.36 1.05 3.41
CA SER A 30 9.02 -0.34 3.74
C SER A 30 8.98 -1.28 2.53
N MET A 31 9.46 -0.81 1.38
CA MET A 31 9.59 -1.65 0.18
C MET A 31 10.72 -2.67 0.30
N GLU A 32 10.38 -3.95 0.10
CA GLU A 32 11.30 -5.09 0.14
C GLU A 32 11.39 -5.83 -1.21
N GLY A 33 12.36 -6.75 -1.33
CA GLY A 33 12.51 -7.60 -2.51
C GLY A 33 12.61 -6.80 -3.81
N ALA A 34 11.82 -7.20 -4.82
CA ALA A 34 11.78 -6.50 -6.09
C ALA A 34 11.33 -5.03 -5.98
N LEU A 35 10.45 -4.72 -5.02
CA LEU A 35 9.96 -3.36 -4.82
C LEU A 35 11.04 -2.44 -4.25
N GLY A 36 11.85 -2.95 -3.30
CA GLY A 36 12.99 -2.22 -2.75
C GLY A 36 14.04 -1.89 -3.81
N GLU A 37 14.30 -2.83 -4.72
CA GLU A 37 15.17 -2.58 -5.89
C GLU A 37 14.63 -1.45 -6.77
N ARG A 38 13.32 -1.42 -7.05
CA ARG A 38 12.69 -0.33 -7.83
C ARG A 38 12.75 1.03 -7.14
N VAL A 39 12.64 1.08 -5.80
CA VAL A 39 12.84 2.33 -5.05
C VAL A 39 14.27 2.84 -5.24
N ASN A 40 15.26 1.94 -5.13
CA ASN A 40 16.67 2.30 -5.33
C ASN A 40 16.94 2.81 -6.75
N ASP A 41 16.36 2.16 -7.77
CA ASP A 41 16.47 2.60 -9.18
C ASP A 41 15.93 4.03 -9.36
N ILE A 42 14.77 4.35 -8.77
CA ILE A 42 14.15 5.68 -8.82
C ILE A 42 15.03 6.73 -8.14
N VAL A 43 15.54 6.43 -6.94
CA VAL A 43 16.40 7.33 -6.17
C VAL A 43 17.72 7.58 -6.88
N GLU A 44 18.33 6.54 -7.45
CA GLU A 44 19.55 6.67 -8.24
C GLU A 44 19.32 7.53 -9.48
N ALA A 45 18.22 7.34 -10.20
CA ALA A 45 17.87 8.14 -11.37
C ALA A 45 17.66 9.62 -11.00
N PHE A 46 16.94 9.91 -9.91
CA PHE A 46 16.77 11.29 -9.41
C PHE A 46 18.13 11.93 -9.07
N ASN A 47 18.97 11.23 -8.31
CA ASN A 47 20.28 11.73 -7.89
C ASN A 47 21.23 11.93 -9.08
N LYS A 48 21.10 11.17 -10.17
CA LYS A 48 21.90 11.37 -11.40
C LYS A 48 21.38 12.51 -12.28
N SER A 49 20.09 12.84 -12.17
CA SER A 49 19.47 13.86 -13.02
C SER A 49 19.85 15.31 -12.66
N GLN A 50 20.45 15.51 -11.48
CA GLN A 50 20.78 16.83 -10.92
C GLN A 50 21.91 16.72 -9.87
N SER A 51 22.43 17.85 -9.38
CA SER A 51 23.54 17.90 -8.40
C SER A 51 23.23 18.63 -7.08
N ASP A 52 22.05 19.23 -6.96
CA ASP A 52 21.65 20.09 -5.83
C ASP A 52 21.18 19.28 -4.60
N TYR A 53 20.63 18.09 -4.83
CA TYR A 53 20.01 17.23 -3.81
C TYR A 53 20.53 15.80 -3.87
N GLN A 54 20.60 15.13 -2.72
CA GLN A 54 20.92 13.70 -2.63
C GLN A 54 19.88 12.98 -1.77
N VAL A 55 19.01 12.20 -2.40
CA VAL A 55 18.04 11.35 -1.69
C VAL A 55 18.73 10.08 -1.20
N ARG A 56 18.57 9.75 0.08
CA ARG A 56 18.98 8.49 0.69
C ARG A 56 17.76 7.68 1.11
N ALA A 57 17.44 6.67 0.32
CA ALA A 57 16.43 5.67 0.67
C ALA A 57 16.98 4.68 1.72
N ILE A 58 16.22 4.45 2.78
CA ILE A 58 16.56 3.53 3.87
C ILE A 58 15.35 2.64 4.14
N TYR A 59 15.54 1.33 3.97
CA TYR A 59 14.55 0.34 4.39
C TYR A 59 14.47 0.29 5.93
N LYS A 60 13.26 0.43 6.48
CA LYS A 60 13.00 0.50 7.92
C LYS A 60 12.14 -0.64 8.46
N GLY A 61 12.06 -1.74 7.72
CA GLY A 61 11.18 -2.86 8.05
C GLY A 61 9.80 -2.71 7.42
N ASN A 62 8.86 -3.55 7.84
CA ASN A 62 7.48 -3.49 7.38
C ASN A 62 6.80 -2.16 7.75
N TYR A 63 5.61 -1.88 7.22
CA TYR A 63 4.94 -0.60 7.43
C TYR A 63 4.70 -0.23 8.90
N GLY A 64 4.35 -1.21 9.75
CA GLY A 64 4.16 -0.99 11.19
C GLY A 64 5.47 -0.62 11.89
N GLU A 65 6.56 -1.33 11.57
CA GLU A 65 7.90 -1.06 12.09
C GLU A 65 8.42 0.33 11.65
N SER A 66 8.29 0.65 10.37
CA SER A 66 8.73 1.92 9.80
C SER A 66 7.95 3.11 10.38
N MET A 67 6.62 2.99 10.50
CA MET A 67 5.79 4.02 11.12
C MET A 67 6.17 4.24 12.59
N ASN A 68 6.33 3.17 13.37
CA ASN A 68 6.75 3.25 14.78
C ASN A 68 8.15 3.87 14.92
N ALA A 69 9.09 3.50 14.05
CA ALA A 69 10.43 4.09 14.02
C ALA A 69 10.37 5.58 13.70
N GLY A 70 9.55 6.01 12.74
CA GLY A 70 9.36 7.41 12.40
C GLY A 70 8.78 8.23 13.55
N ILE A 71 7.74 7.72 14.23
CA ILE A 71 7.15 8.38 15.42
C ILE A 71 8.18 8.52 16.54
N ALA A 72 8.96 7.46 16.81
CA ALA A 72 10.01 7.51 17.81
C ALA A 72 11.12 8.51 17.45
N ALA A 73 11.56 8.52 16.19
CA ALA A 73 12.56 9.45 15.70
C ALA A 73 12.10 10.91 15.79
N PHE A 74 10.83 11.19 15.47
CA PHE A 74 10.24 12.52 15.66
C PHE A 74 10.28 12.97 17.11
N ARG A 75 9.84 12.12 18.06
CA ARG A 75 9.89 12.43 19.49
C ARG A 75 11.32 12.67 20.00
N ALA A 76 12.30 12.02 19.38
CA ALA A 76 13.72 12.21 19.68
C ALA A 76 14.37 13.41 18.95
N GLY A 77 13.63 14.14 18.12
CA GLY A 77 14.14 15.28 17.35
C GLY A 77 14.98 14.90 16.11
N ASN A 78 14.94 13.63 15.69
CA ASN A 78 15.78 13.08 14.62
C ASN A 78 14.95 12.38 13.52
N ALA A 79 13.72 12.85 13.26
CA ALA A 79 12.88 12.30 12.20
C ALA A 79 13.55 12.41 10.81
N PRO A 80 13.26 11.49 9.85
CA PRO A 80 13.69 11.63 8.46
C PRO A 80 12.99 12.82 7.79
N ASP A 81 13.36 13.16 6.56
CA ASP A 81 12.62 14.15 5.76
C ASP A 81 11.30 13.55 5.25
N ILE A 82 11.38 12.32 4.74
CA ILE A 82 10.27 11.58 4.15
C ILE A 82 10.11 10.24 4.85
N LEU A 83 8.87 9.90 5.21
CA LEU A 83 8.49 8.58 5.71
C LEU A 83 7.36 8.01 4.86
N GLN A 84 7.56 6.80 4.35
CA GLN A 84 6.48 6.02 3.74
C GLN A 84 5.57 5.46 4.83
N VAL A 85 4.27 5.76 4.77
CA VAL A 85 3.26 5.26 5.71
C VAL A 85 2.10 4.67 4.94
N PHE A 86 1.75 3.42 5.26
CA PHE A 86 0.57 2.75 4.72
C PHE A 86 -0.75 3.45 5.05
N GLU A 87 -1.79 3.12 4.29
CA GLU A 87 -3.09 3.78 4.29
C GLU A 87 -3.72 3.85 5.69
N VAL A 88 -3.56 2.82 6.52
CA VAL A 88 -4.13 2.77 7.87
C VAL A 88 -3.43 3.67 8.88
N GLY A 89 -2.20 4.12 8.58
CA GLY A 89 -1.51 5.12 9.37
C GLY A 89 -2.02 6.54 9.14
N THR A 90 -2.83 6.78 8.09
CA THR A 90 -3.22 8.11 7.63
C THR A 90 -3.91 8.93 8.72
N ALA A 91 -4.91 8.38 9.42
CA ALA A 91 -5.59 9.09 10.50
C ALA A 91 -4.59 9.50 11.59
N THR A 92 -3.73 8.57 12.04
CA THR A 92 -2.69 8.87 13.04
C THR A 92 -1.78 10.00 12.59
N MET A 93 -1.33 9.99 11.33
CA MET A 93 -0.44 11.02 10.80
C MET A 93 -1.14 12.39 10.64
N MET A 94 -2.41 12.41 10.20
CA MET A 94 -3.20 13.65 10.09
C MET A 94 -3.45 14.31 11.46
N TYR A 95 -3.67 13.51 12.50
CA TYR A 95 -3.92 14.01 13.85
C TYR A 95 -2.64 14.21 14.69
N ALA A 96 -1.46 13.89 14.14
CA ALA A 96 -0.17 14.13 14.79
C ALA A 96 0.23 15.63 14.69
N LYS A 97 -0.45 16.47 15.49
CA LYS A 97 -0.26 17.93 15.51
C LYS A 97 1.22 18.31 15.63
N GLY A 98 1.70 19.10 14.66
CA GLY A 98 3.08 19.62 14.62
C GLY A 98 4.14 18.60 14.19
N ALA A 99 3.76 17.35 13.87
CA ALA A 99 4.71 16.34 13.41
C ALA A 99 4.94 16.37 11.89
N ILE A 100 3.91 16.71 11.12
CA ILE A 100 3.95 16.66 9.66
C ILE A 100 3.87 18.04 9.04
N GLN A 101 4.46 18.18 7.86
CA GLN A 101 4.28 19.30 6.95
C GLN A 101 3.42 18.82 5.77
N PRO A 102 2.18 19.32 5.59
CA PRO A 102 1.32 18.89 4.47
C PRO A 102 1.99 19.11 3.12
N VAL A 103 1.94 18.12 2.23
CA VAL A 103 2.69 18.12 0.96
C VAL A 103 2.32 19.29 0.06
N GLN A 104 1.03 19.57 -0.08
CA GLN A 104 0.60 20.70 -0.92
C GLN A 104 1.11 22.03 -0.34
N GLU A 105 0.89 22.28 0.95
CA GLU A 105 1.34 23.51 1.62
C GLU A 105 2.87 23.68 1.58
N MET A 106 3.61 22.58 1.72
CA MET A 106 5.06 22.53 1.59
C MET A 106 5.51 23.00 0.21
N SER A 107 4.91 22.43 -0.85
CA SER A 107 5.24 22.74 -2.23
C SER A 107 4.87 24.18 -2.64
N GLU A 108 3.73 24.68 -2.16
CA GLU A 108 3.29 26.07 -2.35
C GLU A 108 4.26 27.05 -1.67
N LYS A 109 4.68 26.75 -0.44
CA LYS A 109 5.62 27.58 0.33
C LYS A 109 6.97 27.75 -0.37
N VAL A 110 7.47 26.69 -1.03
CA VAL A 110 8.73 26.74 -1.77
C VAL A 110 8.58 27.26 -3.21
N GLY A 111 7.37 27.64 -3.63
CA GLY A 111 7.09 28.22 -4.93
C GLY A 111 7.04 27.23 -6.10
N ASP A 112 6.89 25.93 -5.83
CA ASP A 112 6.82 24.87 -6.84
C ASP A 112 5.66 23.89 -6.56
N PRO A 113 4.40 24.36 -6.69
CA PRO A 113 3.23 23.65 -6.19
C PRO A 113 3.04 22.28 -6.85
N ILE A 114 2.53 21.33 -6.05
CA ILE A 114 2.01 20.02 -6.46
C ILE A 114 0.48 20.12 -6.47
N ASP A 115 -0.14 19.94 -7.64
CA ASP A 115 -1.60 20.04 -7.81
C ASP A 115 -2.27 18.69 -7.53
N PRO A 116 -3.19 18.58 -6.56
CA PRO A 116 -3.98 17.37 -6.33
C PRO A 116 -4.74 16.86 -7.57
N LYS A 117 -5.04 17.75 -8.53
CA LYS A 117 -5.78 17.39 -9.75
C LYS A 117 -5.00 16.53 -10.72
N ASP A 118 -3.68 16.49 -10.61
CA ASP A 118 -2.81 15.65 -11.44
C ASP A 118 -2.93 14.15 -11.08
N PHE A 119 -3.39 13.88 -9.86
CA PHE A 119 -3.55 12.53 -9.32
C PHE A 119 -4.92 11.93 -9.67
N ILE A 120 -5.00 10.61 -9.62
CA ILE A 120 -6.28 9.89 -9.72
C ILE A 120 -7.15 10.27 -8.52
N GLY A 121 -8.42 10.58 -8.75
CA GLY A 121 -9.31 11.19 -7.77
C GLY A 121 -9.48 10.36 -6.49
N ALA A 122 -9.72 9.05 -6.63
CA ALA A 122 -9.83 8.13 -5.50
C ALA A 122 -8.53 8.07 -4.67
N VAL A 123 -7.37 8.08 -5.34
CA VAL A 123 -6.05 8.06 -4.72
C VAL A 123 -5.79 9.36 -3.95
N ALA A 124 -5.97 10.51 -4.59
CA ALA A 124 -5.78 11.81 -3.95
C ALA A 124 -6.75 12.04 -2.79
N GLY A 125 -8.03 11.68 -2.97
CA GLY A 125 -9.08 11.88 -1.98
C GLY A 125 -8.82 11.14 -0.66
N TYR A 126 -8.15 9.98 -0.70
CA TYR A 126 -7.78 9.25 0.50
C TYR A 126 -6.67 9.97 1.31
N TYR A 127 -5.71 10.61 0.62
CA TYR A 127 -4.56 11.32 1.20
C TYR A 127 -4.74 12.85 1.23
N ALA A 128 -5.98 13.31 1.15
CA ALA A 128 -6.34 14.71 1.28
C ALA A 128 -6.98 15.02 2.64
N SER A 129 -6.78 16.25 3.11
CA SER A 129 -7.53 16.84 4.22
C SER A 129 -9.00 17.05 3.86
N ALA A 130 -9.82 17.43 4.84
CA ALA A 130 -11.26 17.65 4.64
C ALA A 130 -11.57 18.79 3.64
N ASP A 131 -10.68 19.77 3.50
CA ASP A 131 -10.73 20.85 2.52
C ASP A 131 -10.11 20.48 1.16
N GLY A 132 -9.69 19.23 0.98
CA GLY A 132 -9.24 18.69 -0.31
C GLY A 132 -7.76 18.92 -0.64
N LYS A 133 -6.95 19.41 0.31
CA LYS A 133 -5.51 19.59 0.10
C LYS A 133 -4.74 18.30 0.34
N LEU A 134 -3.73 18.01 -0.49
CA LEU A 134 -2.89 16.83 -0.27
C LEU A 134 -2.05 16.98 1.02
N VAL A 135 -2.30 16.09 1.99
CA VAL A 135 -1.52 16.03 3.24
C VAL A 135 -0.28 15.15 3.09
N SER A 136 -0.35 14.11 2.26
CA SER A 136 0.78 13.25 1.90
C SER A 136 0.80 12.99 0.39
N MET A 137 1.96 12.58 -0.11
CA MET A 137 2.18 12.34 -1.54
C MET A 137 1.79 10.88 -1.87
N PRO A 138 0.81 10.62 -2.75
CA PRO A 138 0.54 9.27 -3.22
C PRO A 138 1.77 8.63 -3.85
N PHE A 139 2.05 7.36 -3.52
CA PHE A 139 3.25 6.68 -4.03
C PHE A 139 2.96 5.28 -4.53
N ASN A 140 2.54 4.39 -3.64
CA ASN A 140 2.32 2.99 -3.98
C ASN A 140 0.92 2.57 -3.59
N SER A 141 -0.06 3.18 -4.25
CA SER A 141 -1.46 2.81 -4.09
C SER A 141 -1.71 1.45 -4.73
N SER A 142 -2.37 0.56 -3.99
CA SER A 142 -2.78 -0.76 -4.49
C SER A 142 -4.23 -1.03 -4.13
N THR A 143 -4.73 -2.15 -4.62
CA THR A 143 -5.97 -2.77 -4.15
C THR A 143 -5.75 -4.28 -4.13
N PRO A 144 -6.50 -5.07 -3.35
CA PRO A 144 -6.38 -6.52 -3.44
C PRO A 144 -6.88 -7.00 -4.79
N VAL A 145 -6.13 -7.91 -5.40
CA VAL A 145 -6.51 -8.62 -6.62
C VAL A 145 -6.36 -10.12 -6.39
N PHE A 146 -6.93 -10.92 -7.26
CA PHE A 146 -6.85 -12.37 -7.21
C PHE A 146 -5.77 -12.86 -8.19
N TYR A 147 -4.68 -13.40 -7.67
CA TYR A 147 -3.65 -14.06 -8.46
C TYR A 147 -3.88 -15.56 -8.47
N TYR A 148 -3.64 -16.19 -9.61
CA TYR A 148 -3.75 -17.64 -9.75
C TYR A 148 -2.67 -18.21 -10.67
N ASN A 149 -2.26 -19.45 -10.38
CA ASN A 149 -1.28 -20.19 -11.14
C ASN A 149 -1.98 -20.92 -12.30
N LYS A 150 -1.78 -20.45 -13.53
CA LYS A 150 -2.40 -21.00 -14.74
C LYS A 150 -1.94 -22.43 -15.01
N ASP A 151 -0.68 -22.76 -14.71
CA ASP A 151 -0.16 -24.10 -14.93
C ASP A 151 -0.75 -25.11 -13.94
N ALA A 152 -0.96 -24.70 -12.68
CA ALA A 152 -1.69 -25.50 -11.69
C ALA A 152 -3.15 -25.70 -12.09
N PHE A 153 -3.80 -24.67 -12.67
CA PHE A 153 -5.16 -24.77 -13.20
C PHE A 153 -5.24 -25.80 -14.34
N LYS A 154 -4.37 -25.70 -15.36
CA LYS A 154 -4.28 -26.67 -16.46
C LYS A 154 -4.11 -28.09 -15.93
N LYS A 155 -3.21 -28.30 -14.96
CA LYS A 155 -2.96 -29.62 -14.35
C LYS A 155 -4.18 -30.18 -13.61
N ALA A 156 -5.00 -29.31 -13.02
CA ALA A 156 -6.23 -29.67 -12.32
C ALA A 156 -7.46 -29.79 -13.22
N GLY A 157 -7.32 -29.61 -14.55
CA GLY A 157 -8.44 -29.62 -15.49
C GLY A 157 -9.35 -28.39 -15.35
N LEU A 158 -8.82 -27.29 -14.80
CA LEU A 158 -9.46 -25.97 -14.80
C LEU A 158 -9.04 -25.20 -16.05
N ASP A 159 -9.92 -24.30 -16.51
CA ASP A 159 -9.60 -23.38 -17.60
C ASP A 159 -8.66 -22.28 -17.07
N PRO A 160 -7.43 -22.13 -17.60
CA PRO A 160 -6.48 -21.10 -17.16
C PRO A 160 -6.90 -19.67 -17.53
N ASP A 161 -7.93 -19.48 -18.35
CA ASP A 161 -8.43 -18.17 -18.78
C ASP A 161 -9.82 -17.83 -18.20
N ASP A 162 -10.41 -18.72 -17.39
CA ASP A 162 -11.66 -18.47 -16.63
C ASP A 162 -11.43 -18.60 -15.11
N PRO A 163 -10.83 -17.57 -14.46
CA PRO A 163 -10.58 -17.59 -13.02
C PRO A 163 -11.88 -17.52 -12.20
N PRO A 164 -11.90 -18.08 -10.97
CA PRO A 164 -13.08 -18.05 -10.11
C PRO A 164 -13.56 -16.64 -9.78
N LYS A 165 -14.85 -16.37 -10.00
CA LYS A 165 -15.49 -15.07 -9.74
C LYS A 165 -16.34 -15.02 -8.47
N THR A 166 -16.68 -16.18 -7.91
CA THR A 166 -17.47 -16.28 -6.68
C THR A 166 -16.74 -17.08 -5.62
N TRP A 167 -17.08 -16.86 -4.35
CA TRP A 167 -16.49 -17.64 -3.25
C TRP A 167 -16.75 -19.15 -3.38
N GLN A 168 -17.92 -19.54 -3.92
CA GLN A 168 -18.20 -20.94 -4.23
C GLN A 168 -17.28 -21.49 -5.32
N ALA A 169 -17.05 -20.73 -6.39
CA ALA A 169 -16.12 -21.13 -7.46
C ALA A 169 -14.67 -21.25 -6.95
N VAL A 170 -14.25 -20.41 -5.99
CA VAL A 170 -12.93 -20.53 -5.34
C VAL A 170 -12.83 -21.84 -4.56
N ALA A 171 -13.88 -22.22 -3.82
CA ALA A 171 -13.92 -23.49 -3.09
C ALA A 171 -13.83 -24.69 -4.06
N ASP A 172 -14.61 -24.68 -5.14
CA ASP A 172 -14.65 -25.76 -6.13
C ASP A 172 -13.32 -25.89 -6.89
N ALA A 173 -12.73 -24.77 -7.29
CA ALA A 173 -11.39 -24.74 -7.88
C ALA A 173 -10.35 -25.29 -6.88
N GLY A 174 -10.42 -24.86 -5.63
CA GLY A 174 -9.58 -25.34 -4.54
C GLY A 174 -9.64 -26.86 -4.36
N GLN A 175 -10.83 -27.46 -4.39
CA GLN A 175 -11.01 -28.90 -4.33
C GLN A 175 -10.34 -29.63 -5.50
N LYS A 176 -10.53 -29.15 -6.73
CA LYS A 176 -9.88 -29.72 -7.93
C LYS A 176 -8.36 -29.61 -7.86
N LEU A 177 -7.83 -28.47 -7.42
CA LEU A 177 -6.40 -28.24 -7.23
C LEU A 177 -5.81 -29.21 -6.20
N LYS A 178 -6.48 -29.38 -5.05
CA LYS A 178 -6.08 -30.36 -4.03
C LYS A 178 -6.10 -31.79 -4.58
N ALA A 179 -7.14 -32.17 -5.32
CA ALA A 179 -7.23 -33.48 -5.96
C ALA A 179 -6.11 -33.71 -7.01
N ALA A 180 -5.63 -32.64 -7.65
CA ALA A 180 -4.51 -32.66 -8.59
C ALA A 180 -3.11 -32.62 -7.92
N GLY A 181 -3.06 -32.70 -6.59
CA GLY A 181 -1.83 -32.77 -5.80
C GLY A 181 -1.25 -31.41 -5.39
N GLN A 182 -2.02 -30.32 -5.50
CA GLN A 182 -1.59 -29.02 -4.97
C GLN A 182 -1.53 -29.05 -3.44
N GLU A 183 -0.49 -28.46 -2.83
CA GLU A 183 -0.38 -28.40 -1.37
C GLU A 183 -1.49 -27.53 -0.76
N CYS A 184 -1.72 -26.37 -1.37
CA CYS A 184 -2.64 -25.35 -0.93
C CYS A 184 -3.50 -24.87 -2.11
N GLY A 185 -4.82 -24.88 -1.95
CA GLY A 185 -5.73 -24.36 -2.97
C GLY A 185 -5.67 -22.83 -3.02
N PHE A 186 -5.84 -22.18 -1.87
CA PHE A 186 -6.01 -20.74 -1.73
C PHE A 186 -5.33 -20.22 -0.46
N THR A 187 -4.76 -19.02 -0.52
CA THR A 187 -4.28 -18.26 0.65
C THR A 187 -4.60 -16.77 0.49
N THR A 188 -4.38 -15.97 1.53
CA THR A 188 -4.62 -14.52 1.49
C THR A 188 -3.50 -13.80 2.21
N SER A 189 -2.98 -12.74 1.61
CA SER A 189 -2.11 -11.76 2.28
C SER A 189 -2.94 -10.68 2.94
N TRP A 190 -2.35 -9.95 3.89
CA TRP A 190 -3.00 -8.86 4.61
C TRP A 190 -4.46 -9.19 5.03
N PRO A 191 -4.69 -10.23 5.85
CA PRO A 191 -6.01 -10.82 6.04
C PRO A 191 -7.09 -9.83 6.48
N SER A 192 -6.77 -8.92 7.40
CA SER A 192 -7.67 -7.83 7.84
C SER A 192 -8.10 -6.92 6.69
N TRP A 193 -7.14 -6.43 5.91
CA TRP A 193 -7.41 -5.58 4.76
C TRP A 193 -8.23 -6.30 3.68
N VAL A 194 -7.92 -7.56 3.39
CA VAL A 194 -8.53 -8.30 2.27
C VAL A 194 -9.87 -8.91 2.66
N GLN A 195 -9.96 -9.59 3.81
CA GLN A 195 -11.10 -10.42 4.21
C GLN A 195 -12.09 -9.71 5.13
N LEU A 196 -11.79 -8.49 5.60
CA LEU A 196 -12.74 -7.66 6.35
C LEU A 196 -12.98 -6.32 5.66
N GLU A 197 -11.95 -5.47 5.53
CA GLU A 197 -12.15 -4.10 5.00
C GLU A 197 -12.56 -4.10 3.53
N THR A 198 -11.78 -4.78 2.69
CA THR A 198 -12.09 -4.92 1.26
C THR A 198 -13.31 -5.78 1.05
N PHE A 199 -13.49 -6.83 1.84
CA PHE A 199 -14.71 -7.64 1.81
C PHE A 199 -15.97 -6.78 2.04
N SER A 200 -15.93 -5.88 3.03
CA SER A 200 -17.03 -4.96 3.34
C SER A 200 -17.35 -4.07 2.14
N ALA A 201 -16.34 -3.40 1.60
CA ALA A 201 -16.50 -2.51 0.46
C ALA A 201 -16.97 -3.23 -0.81
N TRP A 202 -16.41 -4.41 -1.09
CA TRP A 202 -16.73 -5.24 -2.26
C TRP A 202 -18.17 -5.75 -2.24
N HIS A 203 -18.77 -5.86 -1.05
CA HIS A 203 -20.17 -6.25 -0.86
C HIS A 203 -21.06 -5.08 -0.42
N ASN A 204 -20.55 -3.85 -0.50
CA ASN A 204 -21.26 -2.62 -0.14
C ASN A 204 -21.91 -2.64 1.27
N VAL A 205 -21.24 -3.27 2.24
CA VAL A 205 -21.64 -3.29 3.65
C VAL A 205 -20.68 -2.46 4.50
N PRO A 206 -21.12 -1.87 5.62
CA PRO A 206 -20.23 -1.05 6.45
C PRO A 206 -19.15 -1.91 7.13
N TYR A 207 -17.91 -1.44 7.06
CA TYR A 207 -16.83 -1.89 7.94
C TYR A 207 -16.92 -1.17 9.30
N ALA A 208 -17.34 0.10 9.29
CA ALA A 208 -17.64 0.89 10.48
C ALA A 208 -18.77 1.90 10.21
N THR A 209 -19.37 2.43 11.27
CA THR A 209 -20.33 3.54 11.19
C THR A 209 -19.68 4.83 10.68
N GLU A 210 -20.48 5.89 10.49
CA GLU A 210 -20.00 7.19 10.01
C GLU A 210 -19.25 7.08 8.67
N ALA A 211 -19.84 6.42 7.67
CA ALA A 211 -19.22 6.17 6.37
C ALA A 211 -17.78 5.62 6.51
N ASN A 212 -17.64 4.50 7.24
CA ASN A 212 -16.36 3.88 7.59
C ASN A 212 -15.33 4.83 8.24
N GLY A 213 -15.80 5.77 9.07
CA GLY A 213 -14.98 6.75 9.78
C GLY A 213 -14.72 8.05 9.04
N PHE A 214 -15.20 8.22 7.80
CA PHE A 214 -15.12 9.51 7.10
C PHE A 214 -16.07 10.56 7.68
N GLY A 215 -17.19 10.15 8.27
CA GLY A 215 -18.21 11.02 8.85
C GLY A 215 -17.89 11.55 10.25
N GLY A 216 -17.02 10.88 11.02
CA GLY A 216 -16.76 11.27 12.40
C GLY A 216 -15.80 10.36 13.17
N LEU A 217 -15.21 10.92 14.22
CA LEU A 217 -14.29 10.20 15.14
C LEU A 217 -15.03 9.29 16.13
N ASP A 218 -16.34 9.43 16.24
CA ASP A 218 -17.24 8.58 17.00
C ASP A 218 -17.66 7.31 16.25
N ALA A 219 -17.11 7.07 15.06
CA ALA A 219 -17.26 5.83 14.29
C ALA A 219 -16.95 4.57 15.12
N ARG A 220 -17.70 3.48 14.87
CA ARG A 220 -17.57 2.18 15.54
C ARG A 220 -17.57 1.05 14.53
N LEU A 221 -16.80 -0.01 14.80
CA LEU A 221 -16.70 -1.19 13.93
C LEU A 221 -18.05 -1.89 13.78
N ALA A 222 -18.31 -2.41 12.58
CA ALA A 222 -19.53 -3.12 12.19
C ALA A 222 -19.23 -4.49 11.52
N VAL A 223 -18.04 -5.03 11.78
CA VAL A 223 -17.52 -6.27 11.17
C VAL A 223 -18.03 -7.57 11.81
N ASP A 224 -19.08 -7.52 12.64
CA ASP A 224 -19.72 -8.68 13.28
C ASP A 224 -21.12 -9.00 12.73
N SER A 225 -21.51 -8.38 11.61
CA SER A 225 -22.77 -8.68 10.91
C SER A 225 -22.85 -10.15 10.47
N ASP A 226 -24.06 -10.65 10.20
CA ASP A 226 -24.27 -12.02 9.70
C ASP A 226 -23.46 -12.35 8.43
N LEU A 227 -23.25 -11.39 7.53
CA LEU A 227 -22.45 -11.60 6.31
C LEU A 227 -20.96 -11.83 6.64
N HIS A 228 -20.38 -11.03 7.53
CA HIS A 228 -19.01 -11.19 8.03
C HIS A 228 -18.84 -12.53 8.77
N VAL A 229 -19.82 -12.90 9.61
CA VAL A 229 -19.82 -14.20 10.30
C VAL A 229 -19.83 -15.34 9.29
N ARG A 230 -20.74 -15.33 8.31
CA ARG A 230 -20.80 -16.33 7.23
C ARG A 230 -19.47 -16.42 6.49
N HIS A 231 -18.85 -15.28 6.18
CA HIS A 231 -17.57 -15.27 5.46
C HIS A 231 -16.45 -15.92 6.26
N MET A 232 -16.31 -15.58 7.55
CA MET A 232 -15.31 -16.19 8.43
C MET A 232 -15.57 -17.68 8.67
N GLU A 233 -16.84 -18.11 8.78
CA GLU A 233 -17.20 -19.53 8.89
C GLU A 233 -16.84 -20.31 7.62
N ASN A 234 -17.09 -19.73 6.44
CA ASN A 234 -16.70 -20.33 5.17
C ASN A 234 -15.18 -20.48 5.04
N LEU A 235 -14.41 -19.45 5.39
CA LEU A 235 -12.95 -19.53 5.39
C LEU A 235 -12.44 -20.57 6.41
N ALA A 236 -13.02 -20.61 7.62
CA ALA A 236 -12.68 -21.63 8.62
C ALA A 236 -13.00 -23.06 8.15
N LYS A 237 -14.11 -23.24 7.44
CA LYS A 237 -14.46 -24.52 6.81
C LYS A 237 -13.43 -24.89 5.73
N LEU A 238 -13.09 -23.98 4.83
CA LEU A 238 -12.06 -24.21 3.81
C LEU A 238 -10.68 -24.49 4.42
N SER A 239 -10.36 -23.88 5.57
CA SER A 239 -9.15 -24.16 6.35
C SER A 239 -9.15 -25.61 6.84
N LYS A 240 -10.26 -26.07 7.43
CA LYS A 240 -10.44 -27.44 7.91
C LYS A 240 -10.36 -28.47 6.77
N GLU A 241 -10.83 -28.11 5.58
CA GLU A 241 -10.75 -28.93 4.36
C GLU A 241 -9.35 -28.88 3.71
N GLY A 242 -8.43 -28.07 4.23
CA GLY A 242 -7.07 -27.89 3.70
C GLY A 242 -7.03 -27.19 2.34
N ILE A 243 -8.12 -26.53 1.95
CA ILE A 243 -8.24 -25.73 0.73
C ILE A 243 -7.65 -24.34 0.98
N PHE A 244 -8.09 -23.68 2.04
CA PHE A 244 -7.54 -22.42 2.49
C PHE A 244 -6.38 -22.67 3.45
N VAL A 245 -5.24 -22.00 3.24
CA VAL A 245 -4.10 -22.03 4.16
C VAL A 245 -3.88 -20.62 4.67
N TYR A 246 -4.01 -20.43 5.99
CA TYR A 246 -3.60 -19.19 6.64
C TYR A 246 -2.07 -19.13 6.72
N GLY A 247 -1.46 -18.27 5.90
CA GLY A 247 0.00 -18.15 5.77
C GLY A 247 0.66 -17.17 6.74
N GLY A 248 -0.10 -16.56 7.66
CA GLY A 248 0.38 -15.50 8.55
C GLY A 248 -0.15 -14.11 8.19
N ARG A 249 0.42 -13.09 8.84
CA ARG A 249 0.00 -11.69 8.74
C ARG A 249 0.79 -10.94 7.66
N GLY A 250 0.22 -9.82 7.20
CA GLY A 250 0.87 -8.95 6.20
C GLY A 250 1.29 -9.73 4.95
N ASP A 251 2.57 -9.61 4.59
CA ASP A 251 3.16 -10.24 3.41
C ASP A 251 3.65 -11.68 3.63
N GLN A 252 3.59 -12.24 4.85
CA GLN A 252 4.05 -13.61 5.14
C GLN A 252 3.48 -14.68 4.19
N PRO A 253 2.19 -14.62 3.77
CA PRO A 253 1.61 -15.60 2.85
C PRO A 253 2.12 -15.50 1.40
N ASN A 254 2.75 -14.38 1.00
CA ASN A 254 3.17 -14.14 -0.39
C ASN A 254 4.06 -15.26 -0.94
N ALA A 255 4.98 -15.76 -0.10
CA ALA A 255 5.92 -16.81 -0.46
C ALA A 255 5.25 -18.15 -0.79
N LEU A 256 4.06 -18.42 -0.24
CA LEU A 256 3.31 -19.64 -0.54
C LEU A 256 2.87 -19.65 -2.01
N PHE A 257 2.46 -18.50 -2.55
CA PHE A 257 2.10 -18.39 -3.96
C PHE A 257 3.33 -18.33 -4.87
N THR A 258 4.31 -17.47 -4.58
CA THR A 258 5.48 -17.29 -5.47
C THR A 258 6.32 -18.56 -5.59
N SER A 259 6.33 -19.43 -4.57
CA SER A 259 6.96 -20.75 -4.64
C SER A 259 6.14 -21.82 -5.37
N GLY A 260 4.89 -21.52 -5.74
CA GLY A 260 3.96 -22.45 -6.38
C GLY A 260 3.29 -23.44 -5.41
N ARG A 261 3.42 -23.26 -4.09
CA ARG A 261 2.79 -24.13 -3.08
C ARG A 261 1.29 -23.87 -2.95
N CYS A 262 0.87 -22.61 -2.96
CA CYS A 262 -0.53 -22.21 -3.12
C CYS A 262 -0.80 -21.88 -4.59
N ALA A 263 -1.89 -22.43 -5.14
CA ALA A 263 -2.28 -22.16 -6.53
C ALA A 263 -3.04 -20.85 -6.71
N MET A 264 -3.66 -20.32 -5.66
CA MET A 264 -4.42 -19.06 -5.69
C MET A 264 -4.06 -18.21 -4.47
N ILE A 265 -4.01 -16.88 -4.66
CA ILE A 265 -3.82 -15.93 -3.57
C ILE A 265 -4.61 -14.63 -3.82
N MET A 266 -5.26 -14.13 -2.77
CA MET A 266 -5.72 -12.73 -2.74
C MET A 266 -4.64 -11.88 -2.07
N GLY A 267 -4.18 -10.84 -2.75
CA GLY A 267 -3.09 -10.00 -2.24
C GLY A 267 -2.98 -8.68 -2.99
N SER A 268 -2.04 -7.83 -2.57
CA SER A 268 -1.84 -6.52 -3.18
C SER A 268 -1.55 -6.64 -4.69
N SER A 269 -2.12 -5.75 -5.50
CA SER A 269 -1.71 -5.56 -6.89
C SER A 269 -0.20 -5.29 -7.05
N GLY A 270 0.45 -4.70 -6.03
CA GLY A 270 1.90 -4.50 -5.99
C GLY A 270 2.74 -5.78 -5.80
N MET A 271 2.11 -6.91 -5.46
CA MET A 271 2.79 -8.20 -5.34
C MET A 271 3.32 -8.70 -6.70
N ARG A 272 2.78 -8.21 -7.82
CA ARG A 272 3.17 -8.59 -9.19
C ARG A 272 4.68 -8.51 -9.41
N ALA A 273 5.37 -7.49 -8.92
CA ALA A 273 6.84 -7.41 -9.02
C ALA A 273 7.55 -8.64 -8.43
N ASN A 274 7.13 -9.07 -7.25
CA ASN A 274 7.71 -10.25 -6.60
C ASN A 274 7.25 -11.56 -7.25
N ILE A 275 6.06 -11.62 -7.83
CA ILE A 275 5.62 -12.79 -8.62
C ILE A 275 6.49 -12.94 -9.86
N ILE A 276 6.65 -11.88 -10.66
CA ILE A 276 7.50 -11.90 -11.86
C ILE A 276 8.94 -12.30 -11.55
N LYS A 277 9.48 -11.84 -10.43
CA LYS A 277 10.86 -12.13 -10.03
C LYS A 277 11.06 -13.58 -9.56
N ASN A 278 10.08 -14.15 -8.87
CA ASN A 278 10.30 -15.37 -8.08
C ASN A 278 9.47 -16.59 -8.52
N ALA A 279 8.37 -16.40 -9.26
CA ALA A 279 7.52 -17.48 -9.73
C ALA A 279 8.08 -18.13 -11.01
N ASN A 280 8.07 -19.46 -11.06
CA ASN A 280 8.50 -20.25 -12.22
C ASN A 280 7.30 -20.91 -12.93
N PHE A 281 6.20 -20.18 -13.05
CA PHE A 281 4.95 -20.64 -13.68
C PHE A 281 4.22 -19.46 -14.32
N GLU A 282 3.34 -19.76 -15.28
CA GLU A 282 2.42 -18.75 -15.82
C GLU A 282 1.36 -18.39 -14.76
N PHE A 283 1.16 -17.10 -14.52
CA PHE A 283 0.14 -16.61 -13.59
C PHE A 283 -0.87 -15.70 -14.30
N GLY A 284 -2.07 -15.62 -13.74
CA GLY A 284 -3.09 -14.65 -14.13
C GLY A 284 -3.46 -13.74 -12.98
N ILE A 285 -4.14 -12.65 -13.32
CA ILE A 285 -4.69 -11.65 -12.39
C ILE A 285 -6.17 -11.50 -12.73
N SER A 286 -7.03 -11.58 -11.73
CA SER A 286 -8.47 -11.33 -11.86
C SER A 286 -9.00 -10.46 -10.73
N THR A 287 -10.26 -10.06 -10.87
CA THR A 287 -11.00 -9.41 -9.81
C THR A 287 -11.18 -10.34 -8.61
N LEU A 288 -11.52 -9.77 -7.46
CA LEU A 288 -11.82 -10.54 -6.25
C LEU A 288 -13.12 -11.35 -6.38
N PRO A 289 -13.21 -12.53 -5.74
CA PRO A 289 -14.45 -13.27 -5.64
C PRO A 289 -15.47 -12.54 -4.76
N TYR A 290 -16.76 -12.70 -5.06
CA TYR A 290 -17.87 -12.18 -4.25
C TYR A 290 -18.92 -13.25 -3.95
N TYR A 291 -19.83 -12.93 -3.04
CA TYR A 291 -21.07 -13.68 -2.84
C TYR A 291 -22.16 -13.12 -3.76
N GLU A 292 -22.55 -13.91 -4.75
CA GLU A 292 -23.54 -13.53 -5.77
C GLU A 292 -24.94 -13.26 -5.20
N ASP A 293 -25.24 -13.81 -4.03
CA ASP A 293 -26.52 -13.63 -3.34
C ASP A 293 -26.58 -12.35 -2.49
N VAL A 294 -25.51 -11.55 -2.46
CA VAL A 294 -25.45 -10.27 -1.74
C VAL A 294 -25.77 -9.13 -2.71
N GLU A 295 -26.86 -8.42 -2.45
CA GLU A 295 -27.27 -7.25 -3.24
C GLU A 295 -26.20 -6.15 -3.21
N GLY A 296 -25.89 -5.59 -4.38
CA GLY A 296 -24.85 -4.58 -4.53
C GLY A 296 -23.43 -5.13 -4.67
N ALA A 297 -23.23 -6.45 -4.67
CA ALA A 297 -21.94 -7.08 -4.94
C ALA A 297 -21.81 -7.52 -6.43
N PRO A 298 -20.62 -7.42 -7.04
CA PRO A 298 -19.46 -6.69 -6.54
C PRO A 298 -19.66 -5.18 -6.69
N GLN A 299 -19.26 -4.42 -5.68
CA GLN A 299 -19.17 -2.97 -5.74
C GLN A 299 -17.76 -2.57 -6.19
N ASN A 300 -16.94 -2.05 -5.28
CA ASN A 300 -15.57 -1.67 -5.56
C ASN A 300 -14.64 -2.07 -4.44
N SER A 301 -13.38 -2.24 -4.81
CA SER A 301 -12.35 -2.52 -3.84
C SER A 301 -11.89 -1.20 -3.21
N ILE A 302 -11.12 -1.26 -2.13
CA ILE A 302 -10.60 -0.07 -1.47
C ILE A 302 -9.10 0.02 -1.61
N ILE A 303 -8.62 1.26 -1.54
CA ILE A 303 -7.19 1.51 -1.62
C ILE A 303 -6.48 0.88 -0.42
N GLY A 304 -5.30 0.36 -0.70
CA GLY A 304 -4.26 0.08 0.28
C GLY A 304 -2.92 0.59 -0.24
N GLY A 305 -1.85 0.10 0.36
CA GLY A 305 -0.50 0.56 0.03
C GLY A 305 -0.17 1.83 0.79
N ALA A 306 0.66 2.72 0.26
CA ALA A 306 1.20 3.82 1.07
C ALA A 306 1.36 5.15 0.34
N SER A 307 1.47 6.20 1.15
CA SER A 307 1.84 7.56 0.75
C SER A 307 3.12 8.02 1.47
N LEU A 308 3.73 9.08 0.97
CA LEU A 308 4.95 9.67 1.51
C LEU A 308 4.60 10.91 2.33
N TRP A 309 4.92 10.85 3.62
CA TRP A 309 4.70 11.91 4.59
C TRP A 309 5.97 12.69 4.81
N VAL A 310 5.83 14.01 4.94
CA VAL A 310 6.95 14.92 5.18
C VAL A 310 6.90 15.37 6.64
N PHE A 311 8.00 15.20 7.37
CA PHE A 311 8.08 15.69 8.74
C PHE A 311 8.22 17.22 8.77
N ALA A 312 7.64 17.83 9.80
CA ALA A 312 7.74 19.26 10.05
C ALA A 312 9.15 19.68 10.54
N ASN A 313 9.35 20.99 10.67
CA ASN A 313 10.56 21.62 11.21
C ASN A 313 11.86 21.27 10.45
N LYS A 314 11.76 20.98 9.15
CA LYS A 314 12.92 20.84 8.27
C LYS A 314 13.37 22.19 7.69
N PRO A 315 14.66 22.32 7.34
CA PRO A 315 15.14 23.48 6.59
C PRO A 315 14.40 23.65 5.26
N GLU A 316 14.27 24.88 4.77
CA GLU A 316 13.58 25.16 3.51
C GLU A 316 14.23 24.46 2.30
N ALA A 317 15.57 24.37 2.28
CA ALA A 317 16.31 23.63 1.26
C ALA A 317 15.89 22.15 1.21
N ASN A 318 15.59 21.52 2.35
CA ASN A 318 15.08 20.16 2.40
C ASN A 318 13.70 20.08 1.77
N TYR A 319 12.79 21.00 2.09
CA TYR A 319 11.46 21.04 1.46
C TYR A 319 11.52 21.26 -0.06
N GLN A 320 12.44 22.09 -0.55
CA GLN A 320 12.68 22.22 -1.98
C GLN A 320 13.14 20.89 -2.59
N GLY A 321 14.10 20.21 -1.96
CA GLY A 321 14.59 18.90 -2.41
C GLY A 321 13.51 17.82 -2.39
N VAL A 322 12.68 17.77 -1.34
CA VAL A 322 11.52 16.87 -1.26
C VAL A 322 10.52 17.18 -2.37
N THR A 323 10.20 18.45 -2.62
CA THR A 323 9.30 18.85 -3.72
C THR A 323 9.83 18.41 -5.07
N ARG A 324 11.12 18.62 -5.35
CA ARG A 324 11.75 18.17 -6.60
C ARG A 324 11.71 16.65 -6.74
N PHE A 325 11.98 15.91 -5.67
CA PHE A 325 11.88 14.45 -5.68
C PHE A 325 10.44 13.97 -5.92
N PHE A 326 9.45 14.58 -5.27
CA PHE A 326 8.04 14.24 -5.47
C PHE A 326 7.56 14.52 -6.90
N LYS A 327 7.96 15.63 -7.50
CA LYS A 327 7.64 15.91 -8.91
C LYS A 327 8.35 14.94 -9.87
N PHE A 328 9.57 14.53 -9.55
CA PHE A 328 10.27 13.52 -10.33
C PHE A 328 9.55 12.17 -10.31
N ILE A 329 9.17 11.65 -9.12
CA ILE A 329 8.46 10.37 -9.04
C ILE A 329 7.03 10.43 -9.62
N ALA A 330 6.42 11.61 -9.63
CA ALA A 330 5.10 11.85 -10.22
C ALA A 330 5.14 12.10 -11.74
N SER A 331 6.32 12.30 -12.33
CA SER A 331 6.46 12.52 -13.75
C SER A 331 5.86 11.35 -14.54
N PRO A 332 5.24 11.60 -15.72
CA PRO A 332 4.52 10.57 -16.46
C PRO A 332 5.37 9.31 -16.69
N GLU A 333 6.63 9.47 -17.08
CA GLU A 333 7.53 8.37 -17.41
C GLU A 333 7.93 7.55 -16.18
N VAL A 334 8.21 8.21 -15.05
CA VAL A 334 8.64 7.53 -13.82
C VAL A 334 7.45 6.83 -13.16
N ALA A 335 6.31 7.51 -13.06
CA ALA A 335 5.10 6.94 -12.49
C ALA A 335 4.52 5.80 -13.35
N ALA A 336 4.54 5.92 -14.68
CA ALA A 336 4.13 4.84 -15.58
C ALA A 336 5.06 3.63 -15.44
N ARG A 337 6.38 3.84 -15.43
CA ARG A 337 7.35 2.76 -15.21
C ARG A 337 7.14 2.07 -13.86
N TRP A 338 6.92 2.85 -12.80
CA TRP A 338 6.61 2.30 -11.48
C TRP A 338 5.38 1.40 -11.52
N HIS A 339 4.27 1.87 -12.11
CA HIS A 339 3.07 1.07 -12.29
C HIS A 339 3.35 -0.24 -13.07
N GLN A 340 3.99 -0.13 -14.23
CA GLN A 340 4.25 -1.24 -15.14
C GLN A 340 5.17 -2.31 -14.53
N GLN A 341 6.14 -1.90 -13.71
CA GLN A 341 7.13 -2.80 -13.12
C GLN A 341 6.68 -3.41 -11.79
N THR A 342 5.70 -2.81 -11.11
CA THR A 342 5.30 -3.22 -9.75
C THR A 342 3.91 -3.83 -9.66
N GLY A 343 2.96 -3.34 -10.47
CA GLY A 343 1.53 -3.64 -10.32
C GLY A 343 0.78 -2.74 -9.33
N TYR A 344 1.46 -1.77 -8.68
CA TYR A 344 0.75 -0.66 -8.02
C TYR A 344 -0.02 0.16 -9.05
N VAL A 345 -1.14 0.77 -8.68
CA VAL A 345 -1.93 1.59 -9.62
C VAL A 345 -1.17 2.87 -10.01
N PRO A 346 -1.37 3.39 -11.23
CA PRO A 346 -0.78 4.66 -11.63
C PRO A 346 -1.41 5.77 -10.80
N VAL A 347 -0.60 6.43 -9.96
CA VAL A 347 -1.10 7.45 -9.03
C VAL A 347 -1.46 8.77 -9.72
N THR A 348 -0.96 9.01 -10.94
CA THR A 348 -1.27 10.19 -11.76
C THR A 348 -2.06 9.84 -13.02
N LYS A 349 -2.91 10.77 -13.46
CA LYS A 349 -3.68 10.63 -14.70
C LYS A 349 -2.75 10.48 -15.91
N ALA A 350 -1.66 11.24 -15.94
CA ALA A 350 -0.69 11.19 -17.02
C ALA A 350 0.03 9.83 -17.10
N ALA A 351 0.37 9.22 -15.97
CA ALA A 351 0.98 7.90 -15.96
C ALA A 351 0.05 6.78 -16.44
N TYR A 352 -1.25 6.90 -16.13
CA TYR A 352 -2.27 5.99 -16.65
C TYR A 352 -2.36 6.09 -18.18
N GLU A 353 -2.48 7.31 -18.71
CA GLU A 353 -2.52 7.56 -20.15
C GLU A 353 -1.25 7.10 -20.87
N GLU A 354 -0.08 7.36 -20.28
CA GLU A 354 1.21 6.90 -20.82
C GLU A 354 1.26 5.36 -20.89
N THR A 355 0.78 4.68 -19.85
CA THR A 355 0.73 3.21 -19.81
C THR A 355 -0.21 2.66 -20.87
N ARG A 356 -1.42 3.22 -21.00
CA ARG A 356 -2.36 2.83 -22.06
C ARG A 356 -1.76 2.98 -23.45
N LYS A 357 -1.18 4.15 -23.76
CA LYS A 357 -0.62 4.45 -25.09
C LYS A 357 0.57 3.56 -25.47
N SER A 358 1.30 3.05 -24.47
CA SER A 358 2.40 2.11 -24.70
C SER A 358 1.97 0.69 -25.10
N GLY A 359 0.67 0.37 -25.02
CA GLY A 359 0.15 -0.97 -25.30
C GLY A 359 0.43 -1.99 -24.18
N PHE A 360 0.72 -1.51 -22.96
CA PHE A 360 1.14 -2.35 -21.84
C PHE A 360 0.05 -3.33 -21.40
N TYR A 361 -1.21 -2.88 -21.35
CA TYR A 361 -2.34 -3.69 -20.87
C TYR A 361 -2.68 -4.83 -21.83
N GLU A 362 -2.57 -4.60 -23.14
CA GLU A 362 -2.76 -5.62 -24.18
C GLU A 362 -1.65 -6.67 -24.12
N GLN A 363 -0.41 -6.25 -23.84
CA GLN A 363 0.74 -7.14 -23.69
C GLN A 363 0.78 -7.87 -22.34
N ASN A 364 0.11 -7.33 -21.33
CA ASN A 364 0.07 -7.86 -19.97
C ASN A 364 -1.39 -7.93 -19.46
N PRO A 365 -2.22 -8.83 -20.01
CA PRO A 365 -3.63 -8.93 -19.63
C PRO A 365 -3.82 -9.07 -18.12
N GLY A 366 -4.84 -8.39 -17.58
CA GLY A 366 -5.18 -8.38 -16.16
C GLY A 366 -4.44 -7.33 -15.32
N THR A 367 -3.43 -6.64 -15.88
CA THR A 367 -2.71 -5.59 -15.12
C THR A 367 -3.50 -4.28 -14.93
N GLU A 368 -4.60 -4.10 -15.67
CA GLU A 368 -5.53 -2.97 -15.50
C GLU A 368 -6.59 -3.22 -14.43
N VAL A 369 -6.81 -4.48 -13.99
CA VAL A 369 -7.85 -4.87 -13.02
C VAL A 369 -7.80 -4.02 -11.74
N ALA A 370 -6.61 -3.73 -11.24
CA ALA A 370 -6.44 -2.93 -10.04
C ALA A 370 -6.93 -1.47 -10.22
N VAL A 371 -6.80 -0.92 -11.44
CA VAL A 371 -7.32 0.40 -11.80
C VAL A 371 -8.84 0.33 -11.90
N GLU A 372 -9.36 -0.64 -12.65
CA GLU A 372 -10.81 -0.84 -12.85
C GLU A 372 -11.56 -1.03 -11.52
N GLN A 373 -10.97 -1.75 -10.56
CA GLN A 373 -11.56 -1.96 -9.24
C GLN A 373 -11.62 -0.69 -8.37
N LEU A 374 -10.82 0.33 -8.68
CA LEU A 374 -10.77 1.60 -7.94
C LEU A 374 -11.43 2.76 -8.69
N ASP A 375 -11.51 2.69 -10.03
CA ASP A 375 -12.07 3.72 -10.89
C ASP A 375 -13.58 3.56 -11.08
N VAL A 376 -14.33 3.62 -9.98
CA VAL A 376 -15.80 3.61 -10.01
C VAL A 376 -16.38 4.67 -9.08
N GLU A 377 -17.69 4.92 -9.21
CA GLU A 377 -18.43 5.73 -8.25
C GLU A 377 -18.54 4.98 -6.90
N THR A 378 -17.96 5.57 -5.85
CA THR A 378 -17.93 4.99 -4.50
C THR A 378 -19.19 5.30 -3.71
N THR A 379 -19.58 4.40 -2.81
CA THR A 379 -20.61 4.63 -1.78
C THR A 379 -19.97 5.06 -0.46
N ASP A 380 -20.79 5.39 0.54
CA ASP A 380 -20.33 5.61 1.92
C ASP A 380 -19.55 4.40 2.48
N GLN A 381 -19.85 3.19 1.97
CA GLN A 381 -19.30 1.94 2.50
C GLN A 381 -18.09 1.44 1.71
N SER A 382 -17.84 2.03 0.55
CA SER A 382 -16.80 1.56 -0.37
C SER A 382 -15.76 2.62 -0.74
N ARG A 383 -15.87 3.85 -0.21
CA ARG A 383 -14.86 4.92 -0.41
C ARG A 383 -13.50 4.61 0.23
N GLY A 384 -13.47 3.76 1.26
CA GLY A 384 -12.29 3.42 2.04
C GLY A 384 -12.60 3.34 3.53
N VAL A 385 -11.57 3.22 4.36
CA VAL A 385 -11.68 3.19 5.82
C VAL A 385 -10.78 4.27 6.41
N ARG A 386 -11.31 5.11 7.30
CA ARG A 386 -10.53 6.16 7.97
C ARG A 386 -10.80 6.15 9.47
N LEU A 387 -10.07 5.30 10.17
CA LEU A 387 -10.21 5.12 11.62
C LEU A 387 -8.91 5.40 12.36
N GLY A 388 -9.02 5.92 13.58
CA GLY A 388 -7.88 6.03 14.49
C GLY A 388 -7.43 4.67 15.01
N TYR A 389 -6.14 4.51 15.30
CA TYR A 389 -5.54 3.23 15.73
C TYR A 389 -5.83 2.04 14.79
N LEU A 390 -6.14 2.28 13.53
CA LEU A 390 -6.45 1.21 12.57
C LEU A 390 -5.32 0.16 12.43
N PRO A 391 -4.01 0.48 12.52
CA PRO A 391 -2.96 -0.54 12.59
C PRO A 391 -3.15 -1.53 13.75
N GLN A 392 -3.49 -1.04 14.94
CA GLN A 392 -3.74 -1.87 16.13
C GLN A 392 -5.07 -2.62 16.04
N ILE A 393 -6.05 -2.06 15.34
CA ILE A 393 -7.31 -2.76 15.05
C ILE A 393 -7.03 -3.95 14.14
N ARG A 394 -6.23 -3.78 13.07
CA ARG A 394 -5.78 -4.90 12.22
C ARG A 394 -5.04 -5.99 13.01
N GLU A 395 -4.21 -5.62 13.98
CA GLU A 395 -3.54 -6.61 14.85
C GLU A 395 -4.54 -7.43 15.68
N ILE A 396 -5.65 -6.83 16.12
CA ILE A 396 -6.74 -7.52 16.82
C ILE A 396 -7.50 -8.43 15.86
N GLU A 397 -7.85 -7.93 14.68
CA GLU A 397 -8.54 -8.67 13.62
C GLU A 397 -7.75 -9.92 13.21
N ASP A 398 -6.47 -9.74 12.89
CA ASP A 398 -5.58 -10.83 12.52
C ASP A 398 -5.48 -11.88 13.63
N ALA A 399 -5.38 -11.45 14.90
CA ALA A 399 -5.33 -12.36 16.05
C ALA A 399 -6.63 -13.16 16.24
N GLU A 400 -7.80 -12.54 16.07
CA GLU A 400 -9.07 -13.26 16.17
C GLU A 400 -9.29 -14.18 14.95
N MET A 401 -8.89 -13.77 13.74
CA MET A 401 -8.90 -14.63 12.56
C MET A 401 -8.01 -15.87 12.73
N GLU A 402 -6.80 -15.73 13.28
CA GLU A 402 -5.93 -16.87 13.63
C GLU A 402 -6.65 -17.86 14.57
N ARG A 403 -7.35 -17.36 15.58
CA ARG A 403 -8.13 -18.17 16.52
C ARG A 403 -9.34 -18.83 15.84
N ILE A 404 -10.00 -18.13 14.91
CA ILE A 404 -11.13 -18.67 14.14
C ILE A 404 -10.66 -19.80 13.23
N PHE A 405 -9.60 -19.57 12.43
CA PHE A 405 -9.11 -20.54 11.46
C PHE A 405 -8.44 -21.77 12.10
N SER A 406 -7.93 -21.63 13.31
CA SER A 406 -7.43 -22.75 14.14
C SER A 406 -8.54 -23.47 14.94
N GLY A 407 -9.78 -22.99 14.88
CA GLY A 407 -10.92 -23.57 15.59
C GLY A 407 -10.94 -23.30 17.10
N GLN A 408 -10.10 -22.39 17.60
CA GLN A 408 -10.06 -22.01 19.02
C GLN A 408 -11.27 -21.14 19.43
N VAL A 409 -11.86 -20.40 18.49
CA VAL A 409 -13.06 -19.60 18.72
C VAL A 409 -14.00 -19.71 17.53
N GLN A 410 -15.31 -19.62 17.78
CA GLN A 410 -16.31 -19.53 16.70
C GLN A 410 -16.25 -18.15 16.04
N ALA A 411 -16.52 -18.08 14.73
CA ALA A 411 -16.49 -16.84 13.95
C ALA A 411 -17.28 -15.69 14.59
N LYS A 412 -18.53 -15.95 15.00
CA LYS A 412 -19.38 -14.95 15.67
C LYS A 412 -18.76 -14.38 16.94
N ALA A 413 -18.18 -15.24 17.78
CA ALA A 413 -17.52 -14.81 19.01
C ALA A 413 -16.19 -14.08 18.74
N GLY A 414 -15.41 -14.52 17.75
CA GLY A 414 -14.17 -13.86 17.36
C GLY A 414 -14.43 -12.45 16.81
N LEU A 415 -15.39 -12.29 15.91
CA LEU A 415 -15.76 -10.98 15.35
C LEU A 415 -16.38 -10.05 16.41
N ALA A 416 -17.17 -10.57 17.36
CA ALA A 416 -17.64 -9.78 18.50
C ALA A 416 -16.46 -9.26 19.37
N ASN A 417 -15.41 -10.07 19.57
CA ASN A 417 -14.20 -9.63 20.27
C ASN A 417 -13.46 -8.53 19.49
N VAL A 418 -13.40 -8.64 18.16
CA VAL A 418 -12.84 -7.60 17.29
C VAL A 418 -13.59 -6.29 17.49
N VAL A 419 -14.92 -6.31 17.39
CA VAL A 419 -15.75 -5.11 17.56
C VAL A 419 -15.56 -4.51 18.95
N ALA A 420 -15.59 -5.32 20.02
CA ALA A 420 -15.42 -4.83 21.38
C ALA A 420 -14.05 -4.15 21.60
N ARG A 421 -12.95 -4.86 21.30
CA ARG A 421 -11.58 -4.36 21.54
C ARG A 421 -11.19 -3.25 20.56
N GLY A 422 -11.65 -3.31 19.32
CA GLY A 422 -11.46 -2.25 18.33
C GLY A 422 -12.18 -0.97 18.73
N ASN A 423 -13.42 -1.06 19.21
CA ASN A 423 -14.16 0.11 19.69
C ASN A 423 -13.53 0.76 20.92
N GLU A 424 -12.85 0.01 21.79
CA GLU A 424 -12.04 0.60 22.87
C GLU A 424 -10.85 1.42 22.35
N LEU A 425 -10.21 1.01 21.25
CA LEU A 425 -9.18 1.81 20.57
C LEU A 425 -9.79 3.07 19.96
N LEU A 426 -10.91 2.95 19.25
CA LEU A 426 -11.58 4.10 18.63
C LEU A 426 -12.01 5.15 19.67
N GLN A 427 -12.59 4.71 20.79
CA GLN A 427 -12.92 5.61 21.90
C GLN A 427 -11.71 6.30 22.51
N ARG A 428 -10.57 5.61 22.61
CA ARG A 428 -9.31 6.22 23.07
C ARG A 428 -8.80 7.25 22.09
N PHE A 429 -8.84 6.94 20.79
CA PHE A 429 -8.43 7.88 19.76
C PHE A 429 -9.28 9.14 19.79
N GLU A 430 -10.60 8.99 19.79
CA GLU A 430 -11.59 10.07 19.85
C GLU A 430 -11.30 11.02 21.02
N LYS A 431 -10.97 10.49 22.20
CA LYS A 431 -10.61 11.28 23.38
C LYS A 431 -9.23 11.92 23.31
N SER A 432 -8.28 11.34 22.57
CA SER A 432 -6.90 11.81 22.51
C SER A 432 -6.68 12.98 21.56
N VAL A 433 -7.58 13.17 20.58
CA VAL A 433 -7.45 14.18 19.52
C VAL A 433 -8.39 15.38 19.70
N LYS A 434 -9.41 15.24 20.57
CA LYS A 434 -10.17 16.36 21.14
C LYS A 434 -9.28 17.11 22.13
#